data_AF-A0A1C5DJS6-F1
#
_entry.id   AF-A0A1C5DJS6-F1
#
_cell.length_a   1.000
_cell.length_b   1.000
_cell.length_c   1.000
_cell.angle_alpha   90.00
_cell.angle_beta   90.00
_cell.angle_gamma   90.00
#
_symmetry.space_group_name_H-M   'P 1'
#
loop_
_entity.id
_entity.type
_entity.pdbx_description
1 polymer ?
#
loop_
_entity_poly.entity_id
_entity_poly.type
_entity_poly.pdbx_seq_one_letter_code
_entity_poly.pdbx_strand_id
1 'polypeptide(L)' 'MATILPVSGNPSATSRTARLLCHLDDRLREQGHDVTPLDVRTLPAEALLGADFRHPAVVGAAP' A
#
# COMPACT_ATOMS: atom_id res chain seq x y z
N MET A 1 16.23 10.40 -7.20
CA MET A 1 14.89 9.86 -7.52
C MET A 1 14.88 8.39 -7.15
N ALA A 2 13.92 7.97 -6.33
CA ALA A 2 13.76 6.58 -5.91
C ALA A 2 12.29 6.18 -6.08
N THR A 3 12.04 4.90 -6.35
CA THR A 3 10.70 4.30 -6.35
C THR A 3 10.43 3.74 -4.96
N ILE A 4 9.31 4.15 -4.37
CA ILE A 4 8.92 3.81 -3.00
C ILE A 4 7.51 3.21 -3.04
N LEU A 5 7.34 2.06 -2.38
CA LEU A 5 6.06 1.39 -2.18
C LEU A 5 5.71 1.40 -0.68
N PRO A 6 5.02 2.43 -0.19
CA PRO A 6 4.45 2.46 1.16
C PRO A 6 3.40 1.36 1.31
N VAL A 7 3.51 0.51 2.33
CA VAL A 7 2.56 -0.59 2.58
C VAL A 7 1.83 -0.38 3.90
N SER A 8 0.50 -0.30 3.85
CA SER A 8 -0.37 -0.19 5.02
C SER A 8 -1.11 -1.50 5.28
N GLY A 9 -0.81 -2.14 6.41
CA GLY A 9 -1.51 -3.33 6.90
C GLY A 9 -2.70 -3.03 7.83
N ASN A 10 -3.09 -1.76 7.98
CA ASN A 10 -4.17 -1.40 8.90
C ASN A 10 -5.54 -1.71 8.28
N PRO A 11 -6.47 -2.39 8.98
CA PRO A 11 -7.81 -2.62 8.45
C PRO A 11 -8.67 -1.34 8.35
N SER A 12 -8.28 -0.25 9.01
CA SER A 12 -9.04 1.01 9.05
C SER A 12 -8.34 2.18 8.35
N ALA A 13 -9.10 2.86 7.47
CA ALA A 13 -8.72 4.11 6.77
C ALA A 13 -8.42 5.25 7.73
N THR A 14 -9.13 5.28 8.86
CA THR A 14 -9.09 6.40 9.79
C THR A 14 -8.05 6.20 10.90
N SER A 15 -7.29 5.11 10.85
CA SER A 15 -6.24 4.83 11.81
C SER A 15 -5.13 5.90 11.77
N ARG A 16 -4.53 6.19 12.92
CA ARG A 16 -3.43 7.15 13.04
C ARG A 16 -2.23 6.76 12.16
N THR A 17 -1.90 5.47 12.10
CA THR A 17 -0.78 4.97 11.30
C THR A 17 -1.04 5.08 9.80
N ALA A 18 -2.26 4.78 9.32
CA ALA A 18 -2.59 4.98 7.91
C ALA A 18 -2.50 6.47 7.52
N ARG A 19 -3.03 7.36 8.38
CA ARG A 19 -2.93 8.82 8.15
C ARG A 19 -1.48 9.32 8.17
N LEU A 20 -0.63 8.78 9.04
CA LEU A 20 0.79 9.09 9.07
C LEU A 20 1.49 8.64 7.78
N LEU A 21 1.17 7.45 7.28
CA LEU A 21 1.74 6.94 6.03
C LEU A 21 1.35 7.84 4.85
N CYS A 22 0.06 8.18 4.71
CA CYS A 22 -0.39 9.13 3.68
C CYS A 22 0.37 10.47 3.75
N HIS A 23 0.57 11.00 4.97
CA HIS A 23 1.32 12.24 5.14
C HIS A 23 2.80 12.11 4.72
N LEU A 24 3.43 10.95 4.97
CA LEU A 24 4.80 10.68 4.51
C LEU A 24 4.87 10.53 3.00
N ASP A 25 3.88 9.90 2.38
CA ASP A 25 3.82 9.72 0.93
C ASP A 25 3.82 11.06 0.20
N ASP A 26 3.01 12.01 0.68
CA ASP A 26 2.94 13.36 0.11
C ASP A 26 4.30 14.08 0.19
N ARG A 27 4.97 14.00 1.34
CA ARG A 27 6.31 14.59 1.53
C ARG A 27 7.37 13.95 0.65
N LEU A 28 7.30 12.63 0.43
CA LEU A 28 8.24 11.93 -0.43
C LEU A 28 8.03 12.31 -1.91
N ARG A 29 6.78 12.51 -2.34
CA ARG A 29 6.48 13.04 -3.68
C ARG A 29 7.01 14.45 -3.87
N GLU A 30 6.84 15.33 -2.88
CA GLU A 30 7.38 16.70 -2.90
C GLU A 30 8.92 16.72 -3.05
N GLN A 31 9.61 15.69 -2.58
CA GLN A 31 11.06 15.52 -2.72
C GLN A 31 11.48 14.93 -4.08
N GLY A 32 10.53 14.64 -4.98
CA GLY A 32 10.79 14.08 -6.31
C GLY A 32 11.00 12.56 -6.32
N HIS A 33 10.43 11.84 -5.34
CA HIS A 33 10.33 10.38 -5.37
C HIS A 33 9.07 9.93 -6.10
N ASP A 34 9.14 8.75 -6.74
CA ASP A 34 7.97 8.06 -7.28
C ASP A 34 7.37 7.19 -6.17
N VAL A 35 6.14 7.50 -5.77
CA VAL A 35 5.51 6.92 -4.57
C VAL A 35 4.15 6.34 -4.94
N THR A 36 4.07 5.01 -4.93
CA THR A 36 2.83 4.26 -5.20
C THR A 36 2.39 3.55 -3.92
N PRO A 37 1.35 4.00 -3.22
CA PRO A 37 0.91 3.41 -1.96
C PRO A 37 0.11 2.13 -2.17
N LEU A 38 0.29 1.16 -1.27
CA LEU A 38 -0.47 -0.09 -1.20
C LEU A 38 -1.18 -0.22 0.15
N ASP A 39 -2.50 -0.06 0.14
CA ASP A 39 -3.37 -0.41 1.25
C ASP A 39 -3.74 -1.90 1.15
N VAL A 40 -3.15 -2.76 1.98
CA VAL A 40 -3.38 -4.23 1.94
C VAL A 40 -4.86 -4.60 2.09
N ARG A 41 -5.62 -3.79 2.83
CA ARG A 41 -7.07 -3.92 3.03
C ARG A 41 -7.92 -3.77 1.76
N THR A 42 -7.37 -3.25 0.66
CA THR A 42 -8.08 -3.18 -0.63
C THR A 42 -7.93 -4.48 -1.44
N LEU A 43 -7.05 -5.40 -1.01
CA LEU A 43 -6.89 -6.71 -1.61
C LEU A 43 -7.96 -7.69 -1.09
N PRO A 44 -8.33 -8.73 -1.88
CA PRO A 44 -9.27 -9.76 -1.45
C PRO A 44 -8.77 -10.50 -0.21
N ALA A 45 -9.57 -10.53 0.84
CA ALA A 45 -9.19 -11.13 2.12
C ALA A 45 -8.93 -12.65 1.99
N GLU A 46 -9.71 -13.34 1.15
CA GLU A 46 -9.55 -14.75 0.83
C GLU A 46 -8.20 -15.05 0.17
N ALA A 47 -7.72 -14.16 -0.70
CA ALA A 47 -6.42 -14.33 -1.34
C ALA A 47 -5.28 -14.16 -0.32
N LEU A 48 -5.42 -13.21 0.61
CA LEU A 48 -4.43 -12.96 1.65
C LEU A 48 -4.41 -14.07 2.71
N LEU A 49 -5.57 -14.44 3.25
CA LEU A 49 -5.68 -15.45 4.31
C LEU A 49 -5.44 -16.87 3.78
N GLY A 50 -5.80 -17.13 2.52
CA GLY A 50 -5.53 -18.39 1.82
C GLY A 50 -4.14 -18.50 1.22
N ALA A 51 -3.30 -17.45 1.31
CA ALA A 51 -1.98 -17.36 0.70
C ALA A 51 -1.97 -17.64 -0.81
N ASP A 52 -3.00 -17.20 -1.54
CA ASP A 52 -3.05 -17.32 -3.00
C ASP A 52 -2.23 -16.20 -3.66
N PHE A 53 -0.93 -16.43 -3.76
CA PHE A 53 0.01 -15.51 -4.42
C PHE A 53 -0.22 -15.37 -5.92
N ARG A 54 -1.05 -16.23 -6.53
CA ARG A 54 -1.37 -16.16 -7.97
C ARG A 54 -2.64 -15.37 -8.25
N HIS A 55 -3.35 -14.93 -7.21
CA HIS A 55 -4.57 -14.16 -7.37
C HIS A 55 -4.26 -12.87 -8.17
N PRO A 56 -5.03 -12.54 -9.23
CA PRO A 56 -4.71 -11.39 -10.09
C PRO A 56 -4.57 -10.06 -9.34
N ALA A 57 -5.39 -9.84 -8.32
CA ALA A 57 -5.29 -8.65 -7.47
C ALA A 57 -4.00 -8.58 -6.64
N VAL A 58 -3.41 -9.72 -6.28
CA VAL A 58 -2.13 -9.78 -5.54
C VAL A 58 -0.96 -9.56 -6.49
N VAL A 59 -0.99 -10.20 -7.66
CA VAL A 59 0.04 -10.03 -8.71
C VAL A 59 0.09 -8.58 -9.22
N GLY A 60 -1.07 -7.94 -9.37
CA GLY A 60 -1.17 -6.54 -9.81
C GLY A 60 -1.05 -5.49 -8.70
N ALA A 61 -0.77 -5.88 -7.45
CA ALA A 61 -0.77 -4.96 -6.32
C ALA A 61 0.47 -4.04 -6.25
N ALA A 62 1.54 -4.40 -6.94
CA ALA A 62 2.77 -3.62 -7.01
C ALA A 62 3.15 -3.36 -8.49
N PRO A 63 3.62 -2.15 -8.83
CA PRO A 63 4.08 -1.80 -10.16
C PRO A 63 5.41 -2.48 -10.54
#